data_AF-A0A1S7TZ71-F1
#
_entry.id   AF-A0A1S7TZ71-F1
#
_cell.length_a   1.000
_cell.length_b   1.000
_cell.length_c   1.000
_cell.angle_alpha   90.00
_cell.angle_beta   90.00
_cell.angle_gamma   90.00
#
_symmetry.space_group_name_H-M   'P 1'
#
loop_
_entity.id
_entity.type
_entity.pdbx_description
1 polymer ?
#
loop_
_entity_poly.entity_id
_entity_poly.type
_entity_poly.pdbx_seq_one_letter_code
_entity_poly.pdbx_strand_id
1 'polypeptide(L)'
;MGVGIFQIDMDWLHRWLRQRRGGGARKPGNRNLKPRMTPEAARLDHRQMLRFMALNAAVGVLIGVCVGAALIFLDIGGLGARIGRAANPVVPVLLVVMPIASLFGAAATASAILMMPYEKKFRDDDDDARGE
;
A
#
# COMPACT_ATOMS: atom_id res chain seq x y z
N MET A 1 -45.58 9.54 16.81
CA MET A 1 -44.13 9.30 17.00
C MET A 1 -43.63 8.51 15.81
N GLY A 2 -42.89 9.15 14.90
CA GLY A 2 -42.29 8.52 13.72
C GLY A 2 -40.88 9.07 13.57
N VAL A 3 -39.89 8.20 13.74
CA VAL A 3 -38.47 8.54 13.82
C VAL A 3 -37.90 8.57 12.40
N GLY A 4 -37.51 9.76 11.91
CA GLY A 4 -36.77 9.91 10.67
C GLY A 4 -35.28 9.70 10.91
N ILE A 5 -34.76 8.53 10.55
CA ILE A 5 -33.31 8.29 10.46
C ILE A 5 -32.99 8.15 8.98
N PHE A 6 -32.24 9.13 8.47
CA PHE A 6 -31.39 9.16 7.27
C PHE A 6 -31.49 10.53 6.56
N GLN A 7 -30.85 11.53 7.17
CA GLN A 7 -30.42 12.74 6.46
C GLN A 7 -28.93 12.91 6.75
N ILE A 8 -28.10 12.16 6.01
CA ILE A 8 -26.65 12.33 6.06
C ILE A 8 -26.33 13.51 5.15
N ASP A 9 -26.09 14.66 5.77
CA ASP A 9 -25.78 15.91 5.08
C ASP A 9 -24.36 15.87 4.47
N MET A 10 -24.28 16.01 3.14
CA MET A 10 -23.06 15.93 2.33
C MET A 10 -22.29 17.26 2.25
N ASP A 11 -22.69 18.30 3.00
CA ASP A 11 -22.00 19.59 2.98
C ASP A 11 -20.66 19.56 3.71
N TRP A 12 -20.48 18.65 4.67
CA TRP A 12 -19.18 18.42 5.28
C TRP A 12 -18.18 17.82 4.28
N LEU A 13 -18.63 16.89 3.43
CA LEU A 13 -17.79 16.24 2.42
C LEU A 13 -17.39 17.21 1.31
N HIS A 14 -18.32 18.06 0.83
CA HIS A 14 -18.01 19.10 -0.16
C HIS A 14 -17.10 20.21 0.40
N ARG A 15 -17.17 20.50 1.70
CA ARG A 15 -16.23 21.42 2.37
C ARG A 15 -14.84 20.82 2.48
N TRP A 16 -14.73 19.55 2.88
CA TRP A 16 -13.46 18.83 2.94
C TRP A 16 -12.77 18.71 1.56
N LEU A 17 -13.54 18.42 0.51
CA LEU A 17 -13.03 18.34 -0.87
C LEU A 17 -12.54 19.70 -1.41
N ARG A 18 -13.16 20.81 -1.00
CA ARG A 18 -12.72 22.16 -1.40
C ARG A 18 -11.43 22.58 -0.71
N GLN A 19 -11.24 22.17 0.54
CA GLN A 19 -10.09 22.57 1.35
C GLN A 19 -8.77 21.95 0.86
N ARG A 20 -8.81 20.78 0.22
CA ARG A 20 -7.65 20.19 -0.47
C ARG A 20 -7.22 20.91 -1.77
N ARG A 21 -8.07 21.79 -2.34
CA ARG A 21 -7.81 22.45 -3.63
C ARG A 21 -7.21 23.87 -3.48
N GLY A 22 -7.04 24.35 -2.25
CA GLY A 22 -6.70 25.75 -1.94
C GLY A 22 -5.25 26.01 -1.51
N GLY A 23 -4.28 25.23 -1.96
CA GLY A 23 -2.87 25.40 -1.58
C GLY A 23 -1.95 25.75 -2.75
N GLY A 24 -1.77 27.04 -3.03
CA GLY A 24 -0.58 27.57 -3.73
C GLY A 24 -0.78 27.94 -5.20
N ALA A 25 -1.03 29.22 -5.46
CA ALA A 25 -0.76 29.82 -6.77
C ALA A 25 0.76 29.80 -7.02
N ARG A 26 1.24 28.75 -7.70
CA ARG A 26 2.64 28.57 -8.10
C ARG A 26 2.93 29.54 -9.25
N LYS A 27 3.92 30.44 -9.10
CA LYS A 27 4.48 31.22 -10.22
C LYS A 27 4.79 30.27 -11.38
N PRO A 28 4.50 30.62 -12.65
CA PRO A 28 4.86 29.78 -13.78
C PRO A 28 6.38 29.83 -13.98
N GLY A 29 7.11 29.04 -13.20
CA GLY A 29 8.52 28.73 -13.45
C GLY A 29 8.62 27.93 -14.75
N ASN A 30 9.66 28.21 -15.53
CA ASN A 30 9.96 27.58 -16.82
C ASN A 30 9.71 26.05 -16.79
N ARG A 31 8.67 25.60 -17.49
CA ARG A 31 8.16 24.22 -17.51
C ARG A 31 9.06 23.18 -18.22
N ASN A 32 10.35 23.44 -18.40
CA ASN A 32 11.23 22.66 -19.28
C ASN A 32 12.61 22.31 -18.71
N LEU A 33 12.77 22.23 -17.39
CA LEU A 33 13.89 21.50 -16.79
C LEU A 33 13.33 20.28 -16.05
N LYS A 34 12.99 19.21 -16.78
CA LYS A 34 13.06 17.89 -16.16
C LYS A 34 14.55 17.52 -16.17
N PRO A 35 15.23 17.39 -15.02
CA PRO A 35 16.57 16.83 -14.99
C PRO A 35 16.51 15.50 -15.73
N ARG A 36 17.21 15.37 -16.87
CA ARG A 36 17.26 14.10 -17.58
C ARG A 36 18.12 13.17 -16.73
N MET A 37 17.46 12.39 -15.88
CA MET A 37 18.11 11.30 -15.15
C MET A 37 18.84 10.44 -16.19
N THR A 38 20.13 10.21 -15.97
CA THR A 38 20.89 9.31 -16.84
C THR A 38 20.22 7.92 -16.76
N PRO A 39 20.16 7.17 -17.88
CA PRO A 39 19.46 5.88 -17.92
C PRO A 39 19.96 4.89 -16.86
N GLU A 40 21.23 5.02 -16.44
CA GLU A 40 21.83 4.22 -15.36
C GLU A 40 21.33 4.63 -13.96
N ALA A 41 21.20 5.94 -13.68
CA ALA A 41 20.71 6.42 -12.40
C ALA A 41 19.24 6.01 -12.14
N ALA A 42 18.42 5.98 -13.20
CA ALA A 42 17.03 5.53 -13.12
C ALA A 42 16.91 4.01 -12.79
N ARG A 43 17.84 3.19 -13.29
CA ARG A 43 17.85 1.73 -13.03
C ARG A 43 18.20 1.40 -11.58
N LEU A 44 19.19 2.09 -11.03
CA LEU A 44 19.60 1.92 -9.63
C LEU A 44 18.47 2.32 -8.68
N ASP A 45 17.81 3.44 -8.96
CA ASP A 45 16.65 3.89 -8.20
C ASP A 45 15.49 2.89 -8.23
N HIS A 46 15.17 2.37 -9.43
CA HIS A 46 14.11 1.38 -9.56
C HIS A 46 14.41 0.08 -8.81
N ARG A 47 15.68 -0.36 -8.80
CA ARG A 47 16.10 -1.53 -8.02
C ARG A 47 15.95 -1.30 -6.51
N GLN A 48 16.25 -0.10 -6.03
CA GLN A 48 16.08 0.26 -4.63
C GLN A 48 14.59 0.28 -4.25
N MET A 49 13.73 0.82 -5.13
CA MET A 49 12.28 0.80 -4.97
C MET A 49 11.73 -0.64 -4.90
N LEU A 50 12.13 -1.51 -5.84
CA LEU A 50 11.73 -2.91 -5.86
C LEU A 50 12.18 -3.67 -4.61
N ARG A 51 13.40 -3.43 -4.12
CA ARG A 51 13.89 -4.05 -2.88
C ARG A 51 13.06 -3.61 -1.68
N PHE A 52 12.72 -2.33 -1.58
CA PHE A 52 11.88 -1.83 -0.50
C PHE A 52 10.47 -2.43 -0.54
N MET A 53 9.86 -2.51 -1.72
CA MET A 53 8.57 -3.19 -1.91
C MET A 53 8.66 -4.67 -1.54
N ALA A 54 9.70 -5.38 -1.98
CA ALA A 54 9.88 -6.80 -1.68
C ALA A 54 10.04 -7.07 -0.17
N LEU A 55 10.74 -6.20 0.56
CA LEU A 55 10.87 -6.30 2.01
C LEU A 55 9.51 -6.12 2.70
N ASN A 56 8.74 -5.11 2.32
CA ASN A 56 7.40 -4.89 2.88
C ASN A 56 6.44 -6.02 2.51
N ALA A 57 6.50 -6.53 1.27
CA ALA A 57 5.76 -7.70 0.84
C ALA A 57 6.08 -8.92 1.70
N ALA A 58 7.37 -9.17 1.98
CA ALA A 58 7.80 -10.29 2.80
C ALA A 58 7.27 -10.19 4.24
N VAL A 59 7.29 -9.00 4.84
CA VAL A 59 6.69 -8.76 6.17
C VAL A 59 5.18 -9.03 6.14
N GLY A 60 4.47 -8.53 5.12
CA GLY A 60 3.05 -8.82 4.96
C GLY A 60 2.76 -10.30 4.78
N VAL A 61 3.50 -10.99 3.91
CA VAL A 61 3.39 -12.44 3.71
C VAL A 61 3.60 -13.20 5.01
N LEU A 62 4.63 -12.85 5.79
CA LEU A 62 4.88 -13.49 7.08
C LEU A 62 3.70 -13.33 8.04
N ILE A 63 3.14 -12.13 8.14
CA ILE A 63 1.94 -11.88 8.95
C ILE A 63 0.77 -12.73 8.45
N GLY A 64 0.51 -12.75 7.15
CA GLY A 64 -0.58 -13.55 6.58
C GLY A 64 -0.39 -15.05 6.77
N VAL A 65 0.84 -15.56 6.72
CA VAL A 65 1.17 -16.95 7.07
C VAL A 65 0.86 -17.23 8.54
N CYS A 66 1.28 -16.35 9.47
CA CYS A 66 0.95 -16.48 10.89
C CYS A 66 -0.56 -16.49 11.13
N VAL A 67 -1.31 -15.62 10.45
CA VAL A 67 -2.78 -15.58 10.52
C VAL A 67 -3.39 -16.88 9.98
N GLY A 68 -2.98 -17.33 8.79
CA GLY A 68 -3.47 -18.59 8.21
C GLY A 68 -3.15 -19.80 9.09
N ALA A 69 -1.94 -19.85 9.66
CA ALA A 69 -1.55 -20.89 10.61
C ALA A 69 -2.39 -20.83 11.90
N ALA A 70 -2.67 -19.64 12.43
CA ALA A 70 -3.52 -19.47 13.60
C ALA A 70 -4.96 -19.95 13.36
N LEU A 71 -5.54 -19.68 12.18
CA LEU A 71 -6.88 -20.18 11.83
C LEU A 71 -6.95 -21.71 11.83
N ILE A 72 -5.91 -22.37 11.31
CA ILE A 72 -5.81 -23.83 11.25
C ILE A 72 -5.56 -24.41 12.64
N PHE A 73 -4.60 -23.85 13.38
CA PHE A 73 -4.17 -24.34 14.69
C PHE A 73 -5.24 -24.19 15.77
N LEU A 74 -5.96 -23.07 15.77
CA LEU A 74 -7.08 -22.81 16.68
C LEU A 74 -8.38 -23.51 16.24
N ASP A 75 -8.33 -24.30 15.17
CA ASP A 75 -9.47 -25.02 14.59
C ASP A 75 -10.69 -24.13 14.34
N ILE A 76 -10.47 -22.91 13.84
CA ILE A 76 -11.54 -21.93 13.63
C ILE A 76 -12.55 -22.49 12.61
N GLY A 77 -13.80 -22.68 13.04
CA GLY A 77 -14.84 -23.28 12.19
C GLY A 77 -14.61 -24.77 11.86
N GLY A 78 -13.76 -25.47 12.62
CA GLY A 78 -13.39 -26.86 12.38
C GLY A 78 -12.40 -27.05 11.23
N LEU A 79 -11.68 -25.99 10.84
CA LEU A 79 -10.78 -25.99 9.69
C LEU A 79 -9.61 -26.97 9.88
N GLY A 80 -8.96 -26.97 11.04
CA GLY A 80 -7.85 -27.86 11.37
C GLY A 80 -8.28 -29.33 11.40
N ALA A 81 -9.42 -29.63 12.01
CA ALA A 81 -9.98 -30.98 12.05
C ALA A 81 -10.40 -31.52 10.68
N ARG A 82 -10.84 -30.64 9.75
CA ARG A 82 -11.13 -31.01 8.36
C ARG A 82 -9.84 -31.26 7.57
N ILE A 83 -8.85 -30.39 7.71
CA ILE A 83 -7.55 -30.54 7.06
C ILE A 83 -6.86 -31.82 7.52
N GLY A 84 -6.87 -32.12 8.82
CA GLY A 84 -6.24 -33.32 9.38
C GLY A 84 -6.88 -34.64 8.93
N ARG A 85 -8.13 -34.63 8.48
CA ARG A 85 -8.82 -35.79 7.91
C ARG A 85 -8.69 -35.91 6.39
N ALA A 86 -8.11 -34.93 5.71
CA ALA A 86 -7.94 -34.97 4.27
C ALA A 86 -6.89 -36.01 3.88
N ALA A 87 -7.14 -36.76 2.80
CA ALA A 87 -6.16 -37.72 2.26
C ALA A 87 -4.83 -37.03 1.85
N ASN A 88 -4.90 -35.76 1.45
CA ASN A 88 -3.73 -34.91 1.23
C ASN A 88 -3.96 -33.54 1.89
N PRO A 89 -3.36 -33.27 3.07
CA PRO A 89 -3.56 -32.02 3.79
C PRO A 89 -2.83 -30.83 3.16
N VAL A 90 -1.87 -31.06 2.25
CA VAL A 90 -1.06 -29.97 1.65
C VAL A 90 -1.92 -29.03 0.81
N VAL A 91 -2.82 -29.60 0.01
CA VAL A 91 -3.69 -28.82 -0.89
C VAL A 91 -4.60 -27.85 -0.12
N PRO A 92 -5.40 -28.26 0.87
CA PRO A 92 -6.26 -27.32 1.61
C PRO A 92 -5.46 -26.32 2.45
N VAL A 93 -4.28 -26.70 2.97
CA VAL A 93 -3.39 -25.75 3.66
C VAL A 93 -2.95 -24.64 2.71
N LEU A 94 -2.47 -24.97 1.50
CA LEU A 94 -2.09 -23.97 0.51
C LEU A 94 -3.28 -23.11 0.08
N LEU A 95 -4.45 -23.72 -0.11
CA LEU A 95 -5.66 -23.01 -0.51
C LEU A 95 -6.12 -21.96 0.52
N VAL A 96 -5.82 -22.17 1.80
CA VAL A 96 -6.11 -21.21 2.88
C VAL A 96 -4.97 -20.21 3.04
N VAL A 97 -3.75 -20.70 3.23
CA VAL A 97 -2.60 -19.87 3.64
C VAL A 97 -2.13 -18.97 2.50
N MET A 98 -2.10 -19.47 1.26
CA MET A 98 -1.57 -18.72 0.11
C MET A 98 -2.35 -17.43 -0.19
N PRO A 99 -3.69 -17.43 -0.31
CA PRO A 99 -4.42 -16.18 -0.56
C PRO A 99 -4.35 -15.20 0.62
N ILE A 100 -4.36 -15.68 1.87
CA ILE A 100 -4.21 -14.81 3.06
C ILE A 100 -2.82 -14.17 3.08
N ALA A 101 -1.77 -14.96 2.86
CA ALA A 101 -0.39 -14.46 2.75
C ALA A 101 -0.24 -13.43 1.62
N SER A 102 -0.81 -13.72 0.44
CA SER A 102 -0.81 -12.80 -0.70
C SER A 102 -1.55 -11.49 -0.38
N LEU A 103 -2.70 -11.56 0.30
CA LEU A 103 -3.49 -10.39 0.67
C LEU A 103 -2.70 -9.45 1.59
N PHE A 104 -2.09 -9.99 2.65
CA PHE A 104 -1.29 -9.20 3.58
C PHE A 104 0.01 -8.69 2.92
N GLY A 105 0.67 -9.48 2.08
CA GLY A 105 1.82 -9.05 1.29
C GLY A 105 1.49 -7.85 0.39
N ALA A 106 0.37 -7.92 -0.32
CA ALA A 106 -0.11 -6.82 -1.16
C ALA A 106 -0.46 -5.57 -0.32
N ALA A 107 -1.15 -5.75 0.80
CA ALA A 107 -1.53 -4.65 1.69
C ALA A 107 -0.31 -3.93 2.31
N ALA A 108 0.69 -4.69 2.74
CA ALA A 108 1.94 -4.13 3.27
C ALA A 108 2.71 -3.37 2.17
N THR A 109 2.80 -3.94 0.97
CA THR A 109 3.44 -3.30 -0.18
C THR A 109 2.72 -2.01 -0.58
N ALA A 110 1.40 -2.03 -0.66
CA ALA A 110 0.58 -0.85 -0.99
C ALA A 110 0.76 0.26 0.06
N SER A 111 0.73 -0.09 1.34
CA SER A 111 1.00 0.84 2.44
C SER A 111 2.38 1.48 2.32
N ALA A 112 3.39 0.68 1.97
CA ALA A 112 4.76 1.12 1.81
C ALA A 112 4.91 2.11 0.64
N ILE A 113 4.25 1.87 -0.50
CA ILE A 113 4.21 2.80 -1.63
C ILE A 113 3.53 4.12 -1.22
N LEU A 114 2.40 4.04 -0.50
CA LEU A 114 1.66 5.24 -0.05
C LEU A 114 2.46 6.12 0.90
N MET A 115 3.37 5.53 1.68
CA MET A 115 4.24 6.26 2.61
C MET A 115 5.54 6.78 1.98
N MET A 116 5.86 6.44 0.73
CA MET A 116 7.05 6.97 0.08
C MET A 116 6.92 8.48 -0.17
N PRO A 117 7.91 9.30 0.25
CA PRO A 117 7.89 10.74 0.05
C PRO A 117 8.30 11.10 -1.39
N TYR A 118 7.44 10.82 -2.36
CA TYR A 118 7.71 11.12 -3.78
C TYR A 118 7.89 12.62 -4.04
N GLU A 119 7.24 13.49 -3.27
CA GLU A 119 7.28 14.95 -3.46
C GLU A 119 8.62 15.60 -3.09
N LYS A 120 9.38 14.99 -2.17
CA LYS A 120 10.66 15.56 -1.72
C LYS A 120 11.77 15.31 -2.74
N LYS A 121 11.74 14.16 -3.41
CA LYS A 121 12.75 13.77 -4.39
C LYS A 121 12.89 14.73 -5.57
N PHE A 122 11.82 15.46 -5.92
CA PHE A 122 11.85 16.44 -7.01
C PHE A 122 12.00 17.89 -6.52
N ARG A 123 11.99 18.13 -5.21
CA ARG A 123 12.12 19.47 -4.64
C ARG A 123 13.59 19.85 -4.42
N ASP A 124 14.40 18.91 -3.98
CA ASP A 124 15.83 19.13 -3.74
C ASP A 124 16.58 19.39 -5.07
N ASP A 125 16.17 18.72 -6.17
CA ASP A 125 16.69 18.99 -7.53
C ASP A 125 16.34 20.41 -8.05
N ASP A 126 15.18 20.97 -7.65
CA ASP A 126 14.75 22.33 -8.03
C ASP A 126 15.56 23.42 -7.29
N ASP A 127 16.04 23.12 -6.08
CA ASP A 127 16.82 24.03 -5.24
C ASP A 127 18.30 24.02 -5.68
N ASP A 128 18.89 22.85 -5.96
CA ASP A 128 20.26 22.72 -6.51
C ASP A 128 20.39 23.36 -7.91
N ALA A 129 19.36 23.28 -8.75
CA ALA A 129 19.34 23.92 -10.07
C ALA A 129 19.23 25.46 -10.01
N ARG A 130 18.90 26.03 -8.85
CA ARG A 130 18.81 27.48 -8.62
C ARG A 130 20.05 28.09 -7.99
N GLY A 131 21.01 27.28 -7.53
CA GLY A 131 22.34 27.73 -7.14
C GLY A 131 22.36 28.75 -6.00
N GLU A 132 21.57 28.52 -4.94
CA GLU A 132 21.72 29.24 -3.66
C GLU A 132 22.69 28.51 -2.72
#